data_AF-A0A2T2XCT6-F1
#
_entry.id   AF-A0A2T2XCT6-F1
#
_cell.length_a   1.000
_cell.length_b   1.000
_cell.length_c   1.000
_cell.angle_alpha   90.00
_cell.angle_beta   90.00
_cell.angle_gamma   90.00
#
_symmetry.space_group_name_H-M   'P 1'
#
loop_
_entity.id
_entity.type
_entity.pdbx_description
1 polymer ?
#
loop_
_entity_poly.entity_id
_entity_poly.type
_entity_poly.pdbx_seq_one_letter_code
_entity_poly.pdbx_strand_id
1 'polypeptide(L)' 'MTDPGRIGFEVHDRDKKGIVGRTEAGRPLFVVYVVRDGAYHVITARDLTPGEKRIFRKRRHK' A
#
# COMPACT_ATOMS: atom_id res chain seq x y z
N MET A 1 -13.59 7.03 -4.39
CA MET A 1 -14.05 5.80 -3.73
C MET A 1 -12.83 4.98 -3.33
N THR A 2 -12.51 4.90 -2.04
CA THR A 2 -11.31 4.20 -1.55
C THR A 2 -11.59 2.70 -1.53
N ASP A 3 -10.83 1.91 -2.30
CA ASP A 3 -10.98 0.44 -2.33
C ASP A 3 -10.86 -0.14 -0.90
N PRO A 4 -11.91 -0.83 -0.38
CA PRO A 4 -11.90 -1.41 0.97
C PRO A 4 -10.83 -2.49 1.16
N GLY A 5 -10.19 -2.97 0.08
CA GLY A 5 -9.05 -3.89 0.14
C GLY A 5 -7.70 -3.26 0.44
N ARG A 6 -7.62 -1.94 0.69
CA ARG A 6 -6.37 -1.24 0.95
C ARG A 6 -5.97 -1.31 2.42
N ILE A 7 -4.78 -1.84 2.70
CA ILE A 7 -4.20 -1.91 4.04
C ILE A 7 -3.07 -0.88 4.11
N GLY A 8 -3.30 0.20 4.85
CA GLY A 8 -2.29 1.21 5.15
C GLY A 8 -1.41 0.81 6.33
N PHE A 9 -0.16 1.27 6.33
CA PHE A 9 0.73 1.21 7.49
C PHE A 9 1.72 2.38 7.46
N GLU A 10 2.17 2.81 8.62
CA GLU A 10 3.25 3.80 8.71
C GLU A 10 4.58 3.12 8.34
N VAL A 11 5.36 3.79 7.49
CA VAL A 11 6.74 3.38 7.23
C VAL A 11 7.60 4.02 8.32
N HIS A 12 8.67 3.34 8.75
CA HIS A 12 9.58 3.78 9.83
C HIS A 12 10.33 5.11 9.58
N ASP A 13 9.94 5.88 8.56
CA ASP A 13 10.60 7.11 8.13
C ASP A 13 9.57 8.25 8.13
N ARG A 14 9.96 9.41 8.67
CA ARG A 14 9.04 10.51 9.03
C ARG A 14 8.11 10.87 7.87
N ASP A 15 6.81 10.92 8.19
CA ASP A 15 5.69 11.32 7.32
C ASP A 15 5.41 10.43 6.11
N LYS A 16 6.16 9.32 5.93
CA LYS A 16 5.93 8.37 4.84
C LYS A 16 4.87 7.35 5.23
N LYS A 17 3.87 7.21 4.37
CA LYS A 17 2.80 6.24 4.50
C LYS A 17 2.97 5.14 3.46
N GLY A 18 2.82 3.90 3.90
CA GLY A 18 2.79 2.71 3.06
C GLY A 18 1.34 2.26 2.89
N ILE A 19 1.01 1.76 1.70
CA ILE A 19 -0.28 1.14 1.44
C ILE A 19 -0.10 -0.06 0.51
N VAL A 20 -0.80 -1.14 0.83
CA VAL A 20 -0.94 -2.28 -0.06
C VAL A 20 -2.38 -2.33 -0.55
N GLY A 21 -2.55 -2.46 -1.85
CA GLY A 21 -3.87 -2.60 -2.47
C GLY A 21 -3.81 -3.46 -3.72
N ARG A 22 -4.92 -3.50 -4.45
CA ARG A 22 -4.96 -4.10 -5.79
C ARG A 22 -5.10 -3.00 -6.84
N THR A 23 -4.49 -3.21 -8.00
CA THR A 23 -4.83 -2.46 -9.21
C THR A 23 -6.22 -2.86 -9.69
N GLU A 24 -6.77 -2.14 -10.66
CA GLU A 24 -8.03 -2.52 -11.32
C GLU A 24 -7.95 -3.92 -11.96
N ALA A 25 -6.80 -4.27 -12.52
CA ALA A 25 -6.50 -5.63 -13.02
C ALA A 25 -6.26 -6.69 -11.91
N GLY A 26 -6.49 -6.37 -10.64
CA GLY A 26 -6.33 -7.29 -9.51
C GLY A 26 -4.90 -7.57 -9.05
N ARG A 27 -3.88 -6.92 -9.64
CA ARG A 27 -2.47 -7.10 -9.24
C ARG A 27 -2.21 -6.44 -7.88
N PRO A 28 -1.56 -7.14 -6.93
CA PRO A 28 -1.23 -6.56 -5.64
C PRO A 28 -0.04 -5.60 -5.77
N LEU A 29 -0.24 -4.34 -5.37
CA LEU A 29 0.75 -3.27 -5.45
C LEU A 29 1.07 -2.73 -4.06
N PHE A 30 2.36 -2.44 -3.84
CA PHE A 30 2.85 -1.74 -2.67
C PHE A 30 3.22 -0.32 -3.08
N VAL A 31 2.69 0.67 -2.36
CA VAL A 31 2.91 2.08 -2.64
C VAL A 31 3.38 2.78 -1.37
N VAL A 32 4.44 3.57 -1.50
CA VAL A 32 4.88 4.52 -0.46
C VAL A 32 4.60 5.93 -0.96
N TYR A 33 4.00 6.74 -0.12
CA TYR A 33 3.64 8.11 -0.44
C TYR A 33 3.80 9.02 0.78
N VAL A 34 3.80 10.32 0.52
CA VAL A 34 3.64 11.37 1.55
C VAL A 34 2.40 12.21 1.20
N VAL A 35 1.81 12.85 2.20
CA VAL A 35 0.74 13.84 1.99
C VAL A 35 1.34 15.21 2.25
N ARG A 36 1.34 16.10 1.26
CA ARG A 36 1.82 17.48 1.35
C ARG A 36 0.82 18.39 0.67
N ASP A 37 0.48 19.50 1.30
CA ASP A 37 -0.46 20.49 0.75
C ASP A 37 -1.81 19.89 0.29
N GLY A 38 -2.29 18.86 1.00
CA GLY A 38 -3.52 18.13 0.64
C GLY A 38 -3.38 17.18 -0.55
N ALA A 39 -2.21 17.08 -1.17
CA ALA A 39 -1.91 16.21 -2.30
C ALA A 39 -1.13 14.95 -1.87
N TYR A 40 -1.37 13.85 -2.60
CA TYR A 40 -0.64 12.60 -2.44
C TYR A 40 0.56 12.58 -3.38
N HIS A 41 1.77 12.50 -2.82
CA HIS A 41 3.00 12.36 -3.60
C HIS A 41 3.51 10.93 -3.47
N VAL A 42 3.46 10.18 -4.58
CA VAL A 42 3.99 8.82 -4.64
C VAL A 42 5.51 8.87 -4.70
N ILE A 43 6.17 8.23 -3.74
CA ILE A 43 7.64 8.09 -3.70
C ILE A 43 8.05 6.82 -4.45
N THR A 44 7.37 5.71 -4.20
CA THR A 44 7.61 4.45 -4.91
C THR A 44 6.32 3.64 -5.04
N ALA A 45 6.21 2.94 -6.17
CA ALA A 45 5.17 1.96 -6.42
C ALA A 45 5.83 0.74 -7.05
N ARG A 46 5.63 -0.44 -6.45
CA ARG A 46 6.17 -1.70 -6.95
C ARG A 46 5.22 -2.86 -6.69
N ASP A 47 5.40 -3.93 -7.44
CA ASP A 47 4.72 -5.19 -7.14
C ASP A 47 5.13 -5.70 -5.74
N LEU A 48 4.20 -6.39 -5.08
CA LEU A 48 4.52 -7.09 -3.84
C LEU A 48 5.50 -8.23 -4.13
N THR A 49 6.49 -8.39 -3.25
CA THR A 49 7.34 -9.58 -3.24
C THR A 49 6.55 -10.82 -2.80
N PRO A 50 7.01 -12.04 -3.08
CA PRO A 50 6.34 -13.26 -2.62
C PRO A 50 6.09 -13.30 -1.10
N GLY A 51 7.04 -12.81 -0.30
CA GLY A 51 6.92 -12.74 1.15
C GLY A 51 5.83 -11.75 1.60
N GLU A 52 5.78 -10.56 1.00
CA GLU A 52 4.75 -9.56 1.27
C GLU A 52 3.37 -10.04 0.82
N LYS A 53 3.27 -10.73 -0.33
CA LYS A 53 2.01 -11.35 -0.80
C LYS A 53 1.46 -12.34 0.22
N ARG A 54 2.32 -13.09 0.92
CA ARG A 54 1.92 -14.06 1.96
C ARG A 54 1.39 -13.32 3.19
N ILE A 55 2.05 -12.26 3.64
CA ILE A 55 1.59 -11.45 4.78
C ILE A 55 0.26 -10.75 4.47
N PHE A 56 0.14 -10.15 3.28
CA PHE A 56 -1.08 -9.48 2.83
C PHE A 56 -2.27 -10.46 2.74
N ARG A 57 -2.05 -11.68 2.22
CA ARG A 57 -3.07 -12.73 2.21
C ARG A 57 -3.51 -13.13 3.62
N LYS A 58 -2.57 -13.28 4.57
CA LYS A 58 -2.88 -13.64 5.96
C LYS A 58 -3.69 -12.56 6.68
N ARG A 59 -3.43 -11.28 6.42
CA ARG A 59 -4.14 -10.16 7.07
C ARG A 59 -5.56 -9.94 6.54
N ARG A 60 -5.93 -10.47 5.37
CA ARG A 60 -7.32 -10.40 4.83
C ARG A 60 -8.27 -11.45 5.41
N HIS A 61 -7.77 -12.42 6.18
CA HIS A 61 -8.57 -13.52 6.76
C HIS A 61 -8.84 -13.34 8.27
N LYS A 62 -8.62 -12.15 8.81
CA LYS A 62 -8.88 -11.81 10.21
C LYS A 62 -9.76 -10.57 10.25
#